data_AF-T0SAL2-F1
#
_entry.id   AF-T0SAL2-F1
#
_cell.length_a   1.000
_cell.length_b   1.000
_cell.length_c   1.000
_cell.angle_alpha   90.00
_cell.angle_beta   90.00
_cell.angle_gamma   90.00
#
_symmetry.space_group_name_H-M   'P 1'
#
loop_
_entity.id
_entity.type
_entity.pdbx_description
1 polymer ?
#
loop_
_entity_poly.entity_id
_entity_poly.type
_entity_poly.pdbx_seq_one_letter_code
_entity_poly.pdbx_strand_id
1 'polypeptide(L)'
;MTTRIYKAPTSMTALLAAPKGTVEHYDGEAFLLHVFWRAPDLDAARRLLAALAACARATHRDTPCVPTYFFRLSSMIPPAPMALTAGEHPWLSAAVKKLQVGVHRAAVEADLRKYGLDMNRLDLSPDASLPESLQQSPVWVEFTEVYLDERAFIEHAGSRDYLDAYGRIMDPACMLGAPTTMRLGDPVESVVAILEPILKERVAPMDPRLSLWRAPTSTARPAFVSLDFATAQVDVPPLWTALCTTCVLFQHPVCDGRTRLLSVLTHTPNLIALQSVAELAPVVGQVHVDGPPDDMVALLEAAGLSSIIEVNGEAVGHILHERAPELRAVASYTE
;
A
#
# COMPACT_ATOMS: atom_id res chain seq x y z
N MET A 1 31.76 -2.63 19.86
CA MET A 1 30.47 -2.31 19.21
C MET A 1 29.44 -2.16 20.32
N THR A 2 29.17 -0.93 20.74
CA THR A 2 28.12 -0.64 21.73
C THR A 2 26.81 -0.48 20.97
N THR A 3 26.18 -1.61 20.68
CA THR A 3 24.80 -1.66 20.20
C THR A 3 23.91 -1.17 21.35
N ARG A 4 23.35 0.02 21.22
CA ARG A 4 22.22 0.44 22.06
C ARG A 4 20.99 0.60 21.19
N ILE A 5 19.99 -0.12 21.69
CA ILE A 5 18.71 -0.47 21.10
C ILE A 5 17.75 0.68 21.40
N TYR A 6 17.02 1.13 20.39
CA TYR A 6 15.83 1.95 20.60
C TYR A 6 14.95 1.32 21.66
N LYS A 7 14.74 2.02 22.77
CA LYS A 7 13.78 1.58 23.78
C LYS A 7 12.43 2.19 23.45
N ALA A 8 11.60 1.42 22.75
CA ALA A 8 10.21 1.77 22.54
C ALA A 8 9.56 2.16 23.89
N PRO A 9 8.73 3.21 23.92
CA PRO A 9 8.00 3.59 25.12
C PRO A 9 7.21 2.39 25.68
N THR A 10 7.29 2.17 26.98
CA THR A 10 6.69 0.99 27.64
C THR A 10 5.18 1.08 27.84
N SER A 11 4.55 2.18 27.42
CA SER A 11 3.11 2.38 27.47
C SER A 11 2.62 3.23 26.31
N MET A 12 1.36 3.02 25.91
CA MET A 12 0.69 3.80 24.86
C MET A 12 0.68 5.30 25.20
N THR A 13 0.38 5.67 26.45
CA THR A 13 0.40 7.07 26.89
C THR A 13 1.78 7.72 26.72
N ALA A 14 2.85 7.00 27.07
CA ALA A 14 4.20 7.50 26.88
C ALA A 14 4.56 7.62 25.39
N LEU A 15 4.11 6.67 24.57
CA LEU A 15 4.32 6.70 23.11
C LEU A 15 3.66 7.92 22.47
N LEU A 16 2.41 8.21 22.84
CA LEU A 16 1.66 9.37 22.36
C LEU A 16 2.30 10.70 22.80
N ALA A 17 2.95 10.74 23.97
CA ALA A 17 3.58 11.94 24.52
C ALA A 17 5.03 12.16 24.06
N ALA A 18 5.69 11.12 23.56
CA ALA A 18 7.10 11.20 23.15
C ALA A 18 7.26 12.15 21.96
N PRO A 19 8.36 12.94 21.89
CA PRO A 19 8.64 13.80 20.75
C PRO A 19 8.70 12.98 19.45
N LYS A 20 8.26 13.62 18.37
CA LYS A 20 8.14 13.05 17.02
C LYS A 20 8.92 13.91 16.04
N GLY A 21 9.15 13.41 14.83
CA GLY A 21 9.74 14.21 13.75
C GLY A 21 11.24 14.03 13.58
N THR A 22 11.80 12.89 14.00
CA THR A 22 13.24 12.64 13.83
C THR A 22 13.59 12.27 12.40
N VAL A 23 14.81 12.62 12.01
CA VAL A 23 15.40 12.38 10.69
C VAL A 23 16.55 11.37 10.70
N GLU A 24 16.92 10.88 11.88
CA GLU A 24 17.88 9.80 12.04
C GLU A 24 17.17 8.45 11.90
N HIS A 25 17.80 7.50 11.21
CA HIS A 25 17.32 6.12 11.10
C HIS A 25 18.44 5.09 11.17
N TYR A 26 18.12 3.85 11.55
CA TYR A 26 19.07 2.74 11.46
C TYR A 26 19.21 2.24 10.03
N ASP A 27 20.46 2.08 9.58
CA ASP A 27 20.72 1.48 8.28
C ASP A 27 20.44 -0.02 8.30
N GLY A 28 19.90 -0.54 7.20
CA GLY A 28 19.59 -1.97 7.04
C GLY A 28 18.30 -2.47 7.69
N GLU A 29 17.56 -1.63 8.43
CA GLU A 29 16.25 -1.99 9.00
C GLU A 29 15.07 -1.59 8.13
N ALA A 30 15.33 -0.92 7.00
CA ALA A 30 14.28 -0.41 6.13
C ALA A 30 13.44 -1.55 5.55
N PHE A 31 12.13 -1.32 5.51
CA PHE A 31 11.17 -2.25 4.95
C PHE A 31 10.02 -1.50 4.27
N LEU A 32 9.39 -2.18 3.31
CA LEU A 32 8.26 -1.66 2.56
C LEU A 32 7.06 -2.56 2.79
N LEU A 33 5.90 -1.95 3.02
CA LEU A 33 4.60 -2.60 2.96
C LEU A 33 3.86 -2.11 1.72
N HIS A 34 3.48 -3.04 0.84
CA HIS A 34 2.57 -2.76 -0.27
C HIS A 34 1.28 -3.55 -0.08
N VAL A 35 0.18 -2.86 0.19
CA VAL A 35 -1.07 -3.48 0.63
C VAL A 35 -2.14 -3.29 -0.44
N PHE A 36 -2.90 -4.34 -0.70
CA PHE A 36 -4.02 -4.38 -1.64
C PHE A 36 -5.31 -4.60 -0.85
N TRP A 37 -6.19 -3.60 -0.85
CA TRP A 37 -7.56 -3.73 -0.37
C TRP A 37 -8.52 -3.79 -1.53
N ARG A 38 -9.54 -4.62 -1.37
CA ARG A 38 -10.68 -4.65 -2.27
C ARG A 38 -11.83 -3.95 -1.57
N ALA A 39 -12.16 -2.75 -2.00
CA ALA A 39 -13.36 -2.07 -1.58
C ALA A 39 -14.57 -2.64 -2.35
N PRO A 40 -15.76 -2.70 -1.74
CA PRO A 40 -16.95 -3.21 -2.40
C PRO A 40 -17.35 -2.41 -3.64
N ASP A 41 -17.20 -1.10 -3.58
CA ASP A 41 -17.54 -0.17 -4.65
C ASP A 41 -16.66 1.08 -4.56
N LEU A 42 -16.82 1.99 -5.52
CA LEU A 42 -16.07 3.24 -5.61
C LEU A 42 -16.33 4.18 -4.41
N ASP A 43 -17.55 4.20 -3.89
CA ASP A 43 -17.90 5.08 -2.76
C ASP A 43 -17.22 4.59 -1.47
N ALA A 44 -17.23 3.28 -1.23
CA ALA A 44 -16.47 2.67 -0.15
C ALA A 44 -14.96 2.90 -0.32
N ALA A 45 -14.42 2.77 -1.54
CA ALA A 45 -13.01 3.04 -1.83
C ALA A 45 -12.63 4.50 -1.50
N ARG A 46 -13.49 5.45 -1.85
CA ARG A 46 -13.29 6.89 -1.54
C ARG A 46 -13.43 7.19 -0.06
N ARG A 47 -14.37 6.58 0.65
CA ARG A 47 -14.46 6.68 2.13
C ARG A 47 -13.19 6.17 2.79
N LEU A 48 -12.65 5.06 2.28
CA LEU A 48 -11.40 4.47 2.74
C LEU A 48 -10.23 5.41 2.51
N LEU A 49 -10.05 5.94 1.29
CA LEU A 49 -9.03 6.95 0.99
C LEU A 49 -9.17 8.22 1.86
N ALA A 50 -10.39 8.69 2.12
CA ALA A 50 -10.62 9.84 2.98
C ALA A 50 -10.17 9.60 4.43
N ALA A 51 -10.39 8.39 4.96
CA ALA A 51 -9.88 8.00 6.27
C ALA A 51 -8.35 7.91 6.28
N LEU A 52 -7.76 7.32 5.23
CA LEU A 52 -6.30 7.20 5.06
C LEU A 52 -5.61 8.56 4.91
N ALA A 53 -6.28 9.55 4.32
CA ALA A 53 -5.74 10.91 4.23
C ALA A 53 -5.48 11.52 5.63
N ALA A 54 -6.27 11.13 6.65
CA ALA A 54 -6.03 11.56 8.01
C ALA A 54 -4.78 10.88 8.61
N CYS A 55 -4.62 9.56 8.39
CA CYS A 55 -3.41 8.84 8.75
C CYS A 55 -2.18 9.46 8.08
N ALA A 56 -2.25 9.77 6.78
CA ALA A 56 -1.12 10.33 6.05
C ALA A 56 -0.68 11.70 6.58
N ARG A 57 -1.62 12.58 6.93
CA ARG A 57 -1.29 13.86 7.57
C ARG A 57 -0.59 13.66 8.92
N ALA A 58 -1.04 12.68 9.71
CA ALA A 58 -0.41 12.37 10.99
C ALA A 58 1.01 11.83 10.79
N THR A 59 1.18 10.83 9.90
CA THR A 59 2.48 10.25 9.54
C THR A 59 3.46 11.30 9.04
N HIS A 60 3.01 12.17 8.13
CA HIS A 60 3.85 13.23 7.57
C HIS A 60 4.28 14.26 8.61
N ARG A 61 3.46 14.54 9.62
CA ARG A 61 3.85 15.44 10.71
C ARG A 61 4.82 14.77 11.67
N ASP A 62 4.55 13.51 12.01
CA ASP A 62 5.16 12.84 13.15
C ASP A 62 6.38 12.00 12.77
N THR A 63 6.49 11.51 11.53
CA THR A 63 7.50 10.50 11.18
C THR A 63 8.14 10.71 9.80
N PRO A 64 9.14 11.62 9.69
CA PRO A 64 9.93 11.82 8.47
C PRO A 64 10.64 10.57 7.95
N CYS A 65 11.02 9.66 8.85
CA CYS A 65 11.57 8.34 8.51
C CYS A 65 10.53 7.37 7.90
N VAL A 66 9.33 7.84 7.58
CA VAL A 66 8.40 7.21 6.64
C VAL A 66 8.38 8.05 5.34
N PRO A 67 9.43 7.96 4.51
CA PRO A 67 9.61 8.87 3.38
C PRO A 67 8.54 8.72 2.31
N THR A 68 7.92 7.55 2.18
CA THR A 68 6.83 7.29 1.24
C THR A 68 5.64 6.77 2.02
N TYR A 69 4.49 7.44 1.90
CA TYR A 69 3.23 7.04 2.52
C TYR A 69 2.10 7.38 1.55
N PHE A 70 1.84 6.47 0.61
CA PHE A 70 1.10 6.76 -0.61
C PHE A 70 -0.05 5.77 -0.86
N PHE A 71 -1.24 6.30 -1.15
CA PHE A 71 -2.51 5.55 -1.25
C PHE A 71 -3.20 5.93 -2.55
N ARG A 72 -3.75 4.97 -3.30
CA ARG A 72 -4.42 5.25 -4.57
C ARG A 72 -5.57 4.30 -4.87
N LEU A 73 -6.52 4.76 -5.68
CA LEU A 73 -7.38 3.84 -6.43
C LEU A 73 -6.58 3.24 -7.58
N SER A 74 -6.60 1.92 -7.72
CA SER A 74 -5.87 1.22 -8.78
C SER A 74 -6.82 0.79 -9.89
N SER A 75 -6.43 1.02 -11.14
CA SER A 75 -7.17 0.62 -12.35
C SER A 75 -6.73 -0.77 -12.83
N MET A 76 -6.39 -1.67 -11.89
CA MET A 76 -5.77 -2.96 -12.19
C MET A 76 -6.49 -3.75 -13.28
N ILE A 77 -5.67 -4.45 -14.07
CA ILE A 77 -6.10 -5.45 -15.04
C ILE A 77 -5.52 -6.80 -14.56
N PRO A 78 -6.33 -7.82 -14.28
CA PRO A 78 -7.78 -7.85 -14.41
C PRO A 78 -8.48 -6.96 -13.38
N PRO A 79 -9.70 -6.47 -13.69
CA PRO A 79 -10.52 -5.76 -12.72
C PRO A 79 -10.77 -6.64 -11.49
N ALA A 80 -11.09 -6.01 -10.36
CA ALA A 80 -11.41 -6.75 -9.16
C ALA A 80 -12.60 -7.69 -9.43
N PRO A 81 -12.53 -8.96 -8.99
CA PRO A 81 -13.56 -9.93 -9.32
C PRO A 81 -14.88 -9.58 -8.63
N MET A 82 -15.92 -9.43 -9.43
CA MET A 82 -17.32 -9.21 -9.01
C MET A 82 -17.95 -10.54 -8.58
N ALA A 83 -18.75 -10.52 -7.52
CA ALA A 83 -19.55 -11.67 -7.12
C ALA A 83 -20.89 -11.66 -7.85
N LEU A 84 -21.19 -12.73 -8.60
CA LEU A 84 -22.46 -12.90 -9.30
C LEU A 84 -23.44 -13.78 -8.52
N THR A 85 -22.92 -14.67 -7.68
CA THR A 85 -23.71 -15.60 -6.87
C THR A 85 -23.46 -15.44 -5.38
N ALA A 86 -24.41 -15.91 -4.56
CA ALA A 86 -24.28 -15.86 -3.10
C ALA A 86 -23.03 -16.62 -2.60
N GLY A 87 -22.65 -17.70 -3.27
CA GLY A 87 -21.44 -18.48 -2.97
C GLY A 87 -20.12 -17.78 -3.30
N GLU A 88 -20.13 -16.86 -4.27
CA GLU A 88 -18.98 -16.05 -4.66
C GLU A 88 -18.79 -14.82 -3.78
N HIS A 89 -19.86 -14.31 -3.18
CA HIS A 89 -19.79 -13.12 -2.32
C HIS A 89 -19.05 -13.46 -1.01
N PRO A 90 -17.91 -12.81 -0.71
CA PRO A 90 -17.02 -13.20 0.39
C PRO A 90 -17.74 -13.33 1.74
N TRP A 91 -18.60 -12.37 2.06
CA TRP A 91 -19.33 -12.31 3.33
C TRP A 91 -20.49 -13.32 3.42
N LEU A 92 -21.26 -13.49 2.35
CA LEU A 92 -22.36 -14.47 2.32
C LEU A 92 -21.81 -15.90 2.31
N SER A 93 -20.78 -16.16 1.51
CA SER A 93 -20.09 -17.45 1.45
C SER A 93 -19.53 -17.86 2.82
N ALA A 94 -18.87 -16.93 3.52
CA ALA A 94 -18.37 -17.17 4.88
C ALA A 94 -19.52 -17.39 5.89
N ALA A 95 -20.61 -16.64 5.77
CA ALA A 95 -21.78 -16.78 6.63
C ALA A 95 -22.47 -18.14 6.45
N VAL A 96 -22.66 -18.59 5.21
CA VAL A 96 -23.19 -19.92 4.88
C VAL A 96 -22.31 -21.03 5.49
N LYS A 97 -20.97 -20.92 5.34
CA LYS A 97 -20.03 -21.87 5.96
C LYS A 97 -20.14 -21.89 7.49
N LYS A 98 -20.26 -20.72 8.13
CA LYS A 98 -20.46 -20.61 9.60
C LYS A 98 -21.73 -21.34 10.04
N LEU A 99 -22.83 -21.18 9.30
CA LEU A 99 -24.09 -21.89 9.58
C LEU A 99 -23.93 -23.41 9.42
N GLN A 100 -23.22 -23.87 8.38
CA GLN A 100 -22.98 -25.30 8.12
C GLN A 100 -22.16 -25.97 9.24
N VAL A 101 -21.23 -25.25 9.87
CA VAL A 101 -20.44 -25.78 11.00
C VAL A 101 -21.11 -25.57 12.36
N GLY A 102 -22.38 -25.16 12.39
CA GLY A 102 -23.20 -25.09 13.60
C GLY A 102 -23.12 -23.78 14.38
N VAL A 103 -22.58 -22.69 13.81
CA VAL A 103 -22.63 -21.36 14.43
C VAL A 103 -24.08 -20.88 14.49
N HIS A 104 -24.51 -20.37 15.64
CA HIS A 104 -25.88 -19.92 15.85
C HIS A 104 -26.28 -18.79 14.88
N ARG A 105 -27.45 -18.91 14.23
CA ARG A 105 -27.91 -17.97 13.19
C ARG A 105 -27.89 -16.51 13.65
N ALA A 106 -28.38 -16.22 14.86
CA ALA A 106 -28.38 -14.85 15.39
C ALA A 106 -26.97 -14.22 15.46
N ALA A 107 -25.91 -15.02 15.67
CA ALA A 107 -24.53 -14.53 15.67
C ALA A 107 -24.04 -14.23 14.24
N VAL A 108 -24.42 -15.07 13.27
CA VAL A 108 -24.11 -14.85 11.85
C VAL A 108 -24.82 -13.61 11.31
N GLU A 109 -26.09 -13.43 11.66
CA GLU A 109 -26.87 -12.23 11.32
C GLU A 109 -26.28 -10.95 11.92
N ALA A 110 -25.90 -10.98 13.20
CA ALA A 110 -25.25 -9.85 13.84
C ALA A 110 -23.91 -9.49 13.18
N ASP A 111 -23.17 -10.48 12.67
CA ASP A 111 -21.94 -10.27 11.93
C ASP A 111 -22.20 -9.64 10.55
N LEU A 112 -23.17 -10.16 9.80
CA LEU A 112 -23.54 -9.62 8.48
C LEU A 112 -24.03 -8.17 8.52
N ARG A 113 -24.73 -7.77 9.58
CA ARG A 113 -25.16 -6.37 9.77
C ARG A 113 -23.99 -5.39 9.80
N LYS A 114 -22.81 -5.80 10.26
CA LYS A 114 -21.60 -4.94 10.27
C LYS A 114 -21.13 -4.58 8.87
N TYR A 115 -21.45 -5.43 7.89
CA TYR A 115 -21.12 -5.22 6.47
C TYR A 115 -22.29 -4.60 5.69
N GLY A 116 -23.38 -4.19 6.38
CA GLY A 116 -24.56 -3.61 5.74
C GLY A 116 -25.41 -4.59 4.91
N LEU A 117 -25.27 -5.90 5.13
CA LEU A 117 -25.95 -6.92 4.34
C LEU A 117 -27.32 -7.32 4.91
N ASP A 118 -28.29 -7.52 4.01
CA ASP A 118 -29.64 -7.99 4.33
C ASP A 118 -29.63 -9.48 4.75
N MET A 119 -30.22 -9.78 5.90
CA MET A 119 -30.22 -11.11 6.53
C MET A 119 -31.13 -12.11 5.82
N ASN A 120 -32.15 -11.65 5.10
CA ASN A 120 -33.05 -12.51 4.31
C ASN A 120 -32.31 -13.21 3.15
N ARG A 121 -31.04 -12.86 2.93
CA ARG A 121 -30.18 -13.41 1.88
C ARG A 121 -29.38 -14.64 2.33
N LEU A 122 -29.37 -14.95 3.62
CA LEU A 122 -28.73 -16.17 4.17
C LEU A 122 -29.39 -17.47 3.71
N ASP A 123 -30.63 -17.40 3.25
CA ASP A 123 -31.40 -18.56 2.78
C ASP A 123 -31.27 -18.78 1.27
N LEU A 124 -30.49 -17.94 0.58
CA LEU A 124 -30.15 -18.14 -0.82
C LEU A 124 -29.27 -19.39 -0.98
N SER A 125 -29.57 -20.20 -2.01
CA SER A 125 -28.64 -21.24 -2.46
C SER A 125 -27.30 -20.59 -2.86
N PRO A 126 -26.15 -21.25 -2.64
CA PRO A 126 -24.85 -20.75 -3.11
C PRO A 126 -24.84 -20.38 -4.59
N ASP A 127 -25.57 -21.12 -5.43
CA ASP A 127 -25.65 -20.89 -6.88
C ASP A 127 -26.68 -19.82 -7.27
N ALA A 128 -27.44 -19.28 -6.30
CA ALA A 128 -28.45 -18.26 -6.58
C ALA A 128 -27.77 -16.96 -7.00
N SER A 129 -28.26 -16.36 -8.09
CA SER A 129 -27.82 -15.04 -8.54
C SER A 129 -28.09 -13.98 -7.48
N LEU A 130 -27.11 -13.11 -7.28
CA LEU A 130 -27.28 -11.96 -6.40
C LEU A 130 -28.15 -10.90 -7.08
N PRO A 131 -28.97 -10.16 -6.30
CA PRO A 131 -29.57 -8.93 -6.78
C PRO A 131 -28.49 -7.96 -7.28
N GLU A 132 -28.80 -7.16 -8.30
CA GLU A 132 -27.88 -6.16 -8.88
C GLU A 132 -27.29 -5.23 -7.81
N SER A 133 -28.08 -4.86 -6.79
CA SER A 133 -27.62 -4.05 -5.65
C SER A 133 -26.50 -4.70 -4.82
N LEU A 134 -26.28 -6.01 -4.96
CA LEU A 134 -25.22 -6.79 -4.31
C LEU A 134 -24.17 -7.31 -5.29
N GLN A 135 -24.36 -7.09 -6.59
CA GLN A 135 -23.34 -7.30 -7.62
C GLN A 135 -22.42 -6.08 -7.64
N GLN A 136 -21.75 -5.85 -6.51
CA GLN A 136 -20.90 -4.68 -6.31
C GLN A 136 -19.75 -4.73 -7.31
N SER A 137 -19.35 -3.57 -7.86
CA SER A 137 -18.21 -3.42 -8.76
C SER A 137 -16.97 -3.08 -7.95
N PRO A 138 -16.18 -4.08 -7.52
CA PRO A 138 -15.18 -3.84 -6.50
C PRO A 138 -14.03 -3.02 -7.06
N VAL A 139 -13.41 -2.25 -6.19
CA VAL A 139 -12.30 -1.36 -6.55
C VAL A 139 -11.07 -1.76 -5.75
N TRP A 140 -9.94 -1.86 -6.43
CA TRP A 140 -8.67 -2.06 -5.76
C TRP A 140 -8.16 -0.73 -5.22
N VAL A 141 -7.81 -0.72 -3.94
CA VAL A 141 -7.11 0.38 -3.29
C VAL A 141 -5.74 -0.13 -2.88
N GLU A 142 -4.69 0.56 -3.33
CA GLU A 142 -3.31 0.17 -3.09
C GLU A 142 -2.62 1.16 -2.17
N PHE A 143 -1.75 0.63 -1.31
CA PHE A 143 -1.02 1.40 -0.32
C PHE A 143 0.45 1.05 -0.38
N THR A 144 1.30 2.06 -0.25
CA THR A 144 2.75 1.88 -0.17
C THR A 144 3.28 2.70 0.97
N GLU A 145 3.91 2.02 1.91
CA GLU A 145 4.52 2.62 3.08
C GLU A 145 5.96 2.13 3.15
N VAL A 146 6.92 3.06 3.20
CA VAL A 146 8.34 2.75 3.36
C VAL A 146 8.75 3.22 4.74
N TYR A 147 9.14 2.31 5.61
CA TYR A 147 9.66 2.58 6.94
C TYR A 147 11.17 2.40 6.91
N LEU A 148 11.92 3.36 7.42
CA LEU A 148 13.38 3.26 7.42
C LEU A 148 13.94 2.44 8.60
N ASP A 149 13.16 2.24 9.66
CA ASP A 149 13.55 1.43 10.82
C ASP A 149 12.35 1.10 11.75
N GLU A 150 12.62 0.39 12.86
CA GLU A 150 11.64 0.07 13.90
C GLU A 150 10.95 1.32 14.46
N ARG A 151 11.75 2.35 14.76
CA ARG A 151 11.27 3.54 15.43
C ARG A 151 10.26 4.29 14.57
N ALA A 152 10.50 4.40 13.27
CA ALA A 152 9.59 5.00 12.32
C ALA A 152 8.23 4.29 12.37
N PHE A 153 8.24 2.96 12.38
CA PHE A 153 7.02 2.15 12.49
C PHE A 153 6.29 2.40 13.81
N ILE A 154 7.00 2.38 14.94
CA ILE A 154 6.41 2.58 16.27
C ILE A 154 5.87 4.01 16.45
N GLU A 155 6.60 5.03 15.97
CA GLU A 155 6.15 6.43 16.02
C GLU A 155 4.90 6.65 15.16
N HIS A 156 4.85 6.04 13.97
CA HIS A 156 3.69 6.05 13.09
C HIS A 156 2.46 5.40 13.76
N ALA A 157 2.61 4.15 14.22
CA ALA A 157 1.55 3.41 14.90
C ALA A 157 1.12 4.07 16.23
N GLY A 158 2.02 4.85 16.82
CA GLY A 158 1.85 5.60 18.06
C GLY A 158 1.26 7.00 17.93
N SER A 159 0.77 7.41 16.76
CA SER A 159 0.12 8.71 16.59
C SER A 159 -1.37 8.65 16.95
N ARG A 160 -1.84 9.58 17.79
CA ARG A 160 -3.25 9.62 18.21
C ARG A 160 -4.19 9.81 17.03
N ASP A 161 -3.86 10.76 16.15
CA ASP A 161 -4.67 11.06 14.96
C ASP A 161 -4.70 9.86 14.01
N TYR A 162 -3.61 9.10 13.93
CA TYR A 162 -3.55 7.84 13.20
C TYR A 162 -4.51 6.81 13.83
N LEU A 163 -4.45 6.59 15.14
CA LEU A 163 -5.30 5.61 15.84
C LEU A 163 -6.79 5.94 15.71
N ASP A 164 -7.15 7.22 15.81
CA ASP A 164 -8.53 7.68 15.64
C ASP A 164 -9.05 7.45 14.21
N ALA A 165 -8.18 7.62 13.21
CA ALA A 165 -8.50 7.36 11.81
C ALA A 165 -8.51 5.84 11.48
N TYR A 166 -7.65 5.06 12.12
CA TYR A 166 -7.53 3.61 11.93
C TYR A 166 -8.84 2.87 12.24
N GLY A 167 -9.58 3.32 13.26
CA GLY A 167 -10.90 2.77 13.56
C GLY A 167 -11.90 2.91 12.40
N ARG A 168 -11.75 3.94 11.55
CA ARG A 168 -12.60 4.15 10.35
C ARG A 168 -12.11 3.35 9.16
N ILE A 169 -10.80 3.15 9.06
CA ILE A 169 -10.16 2.31 8.03
C ILE A 169 -10.60 0.85 8.20
N MET A 170 -10.68 0.39 9.45
CA MET A 170 -11.11 -0.97 9.79
C MET A 170 -12.64 -1.15 9.77
N ASP A 171 -13.40 -0.18 9.24
CA ASP A 171 -14.83 -0.33 8.98
C ASP A 171 -15.06 -1.50 8.01
N PRO A 172 -15.71 -2.60 8.44
CA PRO A 172 -15.93 -3.75 7.58
C PRO A 172 -16.76 -3.43 6.33
N ALA A 173 -17.56 -2.35 6.36
CA ALA A 173 -18.32 -1.89 5.20
C ALA A 173 -17.44 -1.24 4.11
N CYS A 174 -16.15 -0.98 4.38
CA CYS A 174 -15.20 -0.47 3.38
C CYS A 174 -14.36 -1.56 2.71
N MET A 175 -14.51 -2.83 3.12
CA MET A 175 -13.63 -3.92 2.72
C MET A 175 -14.40 -5.18 2.26
N LEU A 176 -13.87 -5.85 1.24
CA LEU A 176 -14.31 -7.15 0.75
C LEU A 176 -13.21 -8.20 0.91
N GLY A 177 -13.23 -8.88 2.05
CA GLY A 177 -12.22 -9.86 2.44
C GLY A 177 -11.11 -9.26 3.30
N ALA A 178 -10.12 -10.09 3.60
CA ALA A 178 -8.89 -9.64 4.23
C ALA A 178 -8.00 -8.92 3.20
N PRO A 179 -7.17 -7.95 3.64
CA PRO A 179 -6.12 -7.37 2.81
C PRO A 179 -5.17 -8.44 2.27
N THR A 180 -4.51 -8.16 1.16
CA THR A 180 -3.28 -8.86 0.81
C THR A 180 -2.11 -7.89 0.92
N THR A 181 -1.11 -8.25 1.72
CA THR A 181 0.05 -7.39 1.99
C THR A 181 1.31 -8.05 1.46
N MET A 182 2.11 -7.30 0.72
CA MET A 182 3.49 -7.64 0.39
C MET A 182 4.43 -6.93 1.34
N ARG A 183 5.37 -7.66 1.92
CA ARG A 183 6.51 -7.08 2.64
C ARG A 183 7.80 -7.33 1.87
N LEU A 184 8.60 -6.27 1.73
CA LEU A 184 9.98 -6.34 1.26
C LEU A 184 10.92 -5.76 2.33
N GLY A 185 12.14 -6.28 2.39
CA GLY A 185 13.10 -5.96 3.44
C GLY A 185 12.86 -6.77 4.72
N ASP A 186 13.79 -6.64 5.64
CA ASP A 186 13.88 -7.46 6.85
C ASP A 186 13.75 -6.56 8.08
N PRO A 187 12.54 -6.14 8.45
CA PRO A 187 12.34 -5.40 9.69
C PRO A 187 12.76 -6.24 10.88
N VAL A 188 13.07 -5.57 11.99
CA VAL A 188 13.39 -6.23 13.25
C VAL A 188 12.23 -7.12 13.75
N GLU A 189 12.57 -8.15 14.53
CA GLU A 189 11.62 -9.18 14.99
C GLU A 189 10.41 -8.62 15.74
N SER A 190 10.58 -7.53 16.50
CA SER A 190 9.50 -6.85 17.22
C SER A 190 8.42 -6.30 16.27
N VAL A 191 8.83 -5.74 15.13
CA VAL A 191 7.91 -5.27 14.09
C VAL A 191 7.21 -6.45 13.43
N VAL A 192 7.96 -7.52 13.09
CA VAL A 192 7.37 -8.75 12.51
C VAL A 192 6.28 -9.33 13.41
N ALA A 193 6.53 -9.41 14.72
CA ALA A 193 5.57 -9.91 15.69
C ALA A 193 4.27 -9.09 15.77
N ILE A 194 4.32 -7.80 15.42
CA ILE A 194 3.14 -6.93 15.30
C ILE A 194 2.43 -7.14 13.96
N LEU A 195 3.18 -7.18 12.85
CA LEU A 195 2.63 -7.22 11.50
C LEU A 195 2.00 -8.57 11.13
N GLU A 196 2.66 -9.68 11.49
CA GLU A 196 2.25 -11.04 11.11
C GLU A 196 0.77 -11.35 11.43
N PRO A 197 0.26 -11.12 12.66
CA PRO A 197 -1.14 -11.42 12.99
C PRO A 197 -2.14 -10.50 12.29
N ILE A 198 -1.74 -9.28 11.92
CA ILE A 198 -2.64 -8.24 11.38
C ILE A 198 -2.74 -8.34 9.86
N LEU A 199 -1.59 -8.48 9.18
CA LEU A 199 -1.49 -8.24 7.74
C LEU A 199 -1.46 -9.51 6.89
N LYS A 200 -1.26 -10.70 7.49
CA LYS A 200 -1.12 -11.99 6.77
C LYS A 200 -0.22 -11.84 5.54
N GLU A 201 0.95 -11.25 5.79
CA GLU A 201 1.84 -10.78 4.75
C GLU A 201 2.41 -11.93 3.89
N ARG A 202 2.76 -11.57 2.65
CA ARG A 202 3.63 -12.35 1.78
C ARG A 202 4.99 -11.67 1.75
N VAL A 203 6.00 -12.39 2.19
CA VAL A 203 7.38 -11.90 2.19
C VAL A 203 7.97 -12.14 0.80
N ALA A 204 8.42 -11.08 0.14
CA ALA A 204 9.16 -11.16 -1.10
C ALA A 204 10.67 -10.90 -0.86
N PRO A 205 11.56 -11.69 -1.48
CA PRO A 205 12.99 -11.44 -1.39
C PRO A 205 13.33 -10.11 -2.10
N MET A 206 14.27 -9.37 -1.53
CA MET A 206 14.76 -8.14 -2.14
C MET A 206 15.82 -8.47 -3.20
N ASP A 207 15.67 -7.95 -4.42
CA ASP A 207 16.76 -7.97 -5.42
C ASP A 207 17.91 -7.08 -4.92
N PRO A 208 19.14 -7.63 -4.72
CA PRO A 208 20.27 -6.88 -4.16
C PRO A 208 20.77 -5.75 -5.06
N ARG A 209 20.34 -5.69 -6.34
CA ARG A 209 20.68 -4.61 -7.27
C ARG A 209 19.77 -3.38 -7.11
N LEU A 210 18.64 -3.58 -6.43
CA LEU A 210 17.61 -2.58 -6.23
C LEU A 210 17.66 -2.01 -4.80
N SER A 211 16.77 -1.10 -4.44
CA SER A 211 16.85 -0.40 -3.15
C SER A 211 15.50 -0.03 -2.58
N LEU A 212 15.31 -0.30 -1.29
CA LEU A 212 14.17 0.22 -0.53
C LEU A 212 14.31 1.71 -0.27
N TRP A 213 15.53 2.17 -0.02
CA TRP A 213 15.83 3.55 0.28
C TRP A 213 17.18 3.99 -0.29
N ARG A 214 17.19 5.19 -0.88
CA ARG A 214 18.37 5.98 -1.22
C ARG A 214 18.01 7.42 -0.89
N ALA A 215 18.86 8.07 -0.11
CA ALA A 215 18.63 9.46 0.28
C ALA A 215 18.59 10.36 -0.97
N PRO A 216 17.51 11.13 -1.18
CA PRO A 216 17.42 12.05 -2.30
C PRO A 216 18.23 13.33 -2.04
N THR A 217 18.71 13.97 -3.10
CA THR A 217 19.27 15.32 -3.02
C THR A 217 18.21 16.41 -3.15
N SER A 218 17.02 16.07 -3.64
CA SER A 218 15.89 16.96 -3.89
C SER A 218 14.57 16.18 -3.84
N THR A 219 13.49 16.88 -3.49
CA THR A 219 12.11 16.38 -3.51
C THR A 219 11.26 17.18 -4.50
N ALA A 220 11.88 17.75 -5.53
CA ALA A 220 11.17 18.55 -6.51
C ALA A 220 10.37 17.65 -7.47
N ARG A 221 9.04 17.69 -7.38
CA ARG A 221 8.10 16.96 -8.25
C ARG A 221 8.36 15.44 -8.28
N PRO A 222 8.33 14.77 -7.12
CA PRO A 222 8.48 13.32 -7.07
C PRO A 222 7.37 12.63 -7.88
N ALA A 223 7.66 11.42 -8.32
CA ALA A 223 6.71 10.60 -9.03
C ALA A 223 6.69 9.18 -8.48
N PHE A 224 5.50 8.64 -8.28
CA PHE A 224 5.31 7.24 -7.93
C PHE A 224 4.94 6.48 -9.20
N VAL A 225 5.75 5.50 -9.57
CA VAL A 225 5.57 4.70 -10.79
C VAL A 225 5.38 3.24 -10.40
N SER A 226 4.37 2.59 -10.96
CA SER A 226 4.09 1.18 -10.79
C SER A 226 3.89 0.54 -12.15
N LEU A 227 4.75 -0.39 -12.54
CA LEU A 227 4.70 -1.08 -13.82
C LEU A 227 4.60 -2.57 -13.60
N ASP A 228 3.71 -3.23 -14.32
CA ASP A 228 3.60 -4.68 -14.31
C ASP A 228 4.15 -5.26 -15.61
N PHE A 229 4.79 -6.42 -15.49
CA PHE A 229 5.40 -7.16 -16.58
C PHE A 229 4.85 -8.59 -16.61
N ALA A 230 4.69 -9.15 -17.81
CA ALA A 230 4.29 -10.55 -18.00
C ALA A 230 5.43 -11.56 -17.78
N THR A 231 6.65 -11.07 -17.52
CA THR A 231 7.84 -11.89 -17.26
C THR A 231 8.17 -11.89 -15.77
N ALA A 232 8.70 -13.02 -15.28
CA ALA A 232 9.22 -13.15 -13.93
C ALA A 232 10.58 -12.43 -13.73
N GLN A 233 11.33 -12.24 -14.82
CA GLN A 233 12.65 -11.60 -14.81
C GLN A 233 12.58 -10.26 -15.52
N VAL A 234 12.78 -9.18 -14.75
CA VAL A 234 12.83 -7.79 -15.24
C VAL A 234 14.20 -7.24 -14.88
N ASP A 235 14.99 -6.86 -15.88
CA ASP A 235 16.29 -6.24 -15.66
C ASP A 235 16.15 -4.73 -15.69
N VAL A 236 16.02 -4.10 -14.51
CA VAL A 236 15.73 -2.67 -14.40
C VAL A 236 16.94 -1.85 -14.87
N PRO A 237 16.78 -0.92 -15.83
CA PRO A 237 17.88 -0.12 -16.35
C PRO A 237 18.58 0.68 -15.25
N PRO A 238 19.93 0.74 -15.24
CA PRO A 238 20.67 1.55 -14.27
C PRO A 238 20.25 3.02 -14.27
N LEU A 239 19.95 3.57 -15.46
CA LEU A 239 19.44 4.94 -15.62
C LEU A 239 18.16 5.17 -14.81
N TRP A 240 17.24 4.20 -14.81
CA TRP A 240 16.00 4.29 -14.03
C TRP A 240 16.28 4.19 -12.53
N THR A 241 17.06 3.18 -12.12
CA THR A 241 17.37 2.99 -10.69
C THR A 241 18.09 4.19 -10.06
N ALA A 242 18.89 4.92 -10.83
CA ALA A 242 19.61 6.11 -10.37
C ALA A 242 18.68 7.29 -10.03
N LEU A 243 17.46 7.33 -10.57
CA LEU A 243 16.46 8.37 -10.29
C LEU A 243 15.63 8.09 -9.03
N CYS A 244 15.68 6.86 -8.54
CA CYS A 244 14.80 6.33 -7.52
C CYS A 244 15.36 6.49 -6.10
N THR A 245 14.50 6.86 -5.15
CA THR A 245 14.74 6.62 -3.72
C THR A 245 14.39 5.18 -3.38
N THR A 246 13.22 4.72 -3.83
CA THR A 246 12.75 3.35 -3.73
C THR A 246 12.61 2.78 -5.14
N CYS A 247 13.18 1.62 -5.40
CA CYS A 247 13.01 0.86 -6.62
C CYS A 247 12.98 -0.60 -6.21
N VAL A 248 11.87 -1.30 -6.42
CA VAL A 248 11.71 -2.69 -5.97
C VAL A 248 10.95 -3.53 -7.00
N LEU A 249 11.27 -4.82 -7.05
CA LEU A 249 10.57 -5.81 -7.87
C LEU A 249 9.98 -6.89 -6.97
N PHE A 250 8.74 -7.28 -7.24
CA PHE A 250 8.10 -8.41 -6.57
C PHE A 250 7.04 -9.08 -7.44
N GLN A 251 6.73 -10.35 -7.16
CA GLN A 251 5.60 -11.03 -7.78
C GLN A 251 4.29 -10.40 -7.32
N HIS A 252 3.43 -10.04 -8.27
CA HIS A 252 2.19 -9.36 -7.99
C HIS A 252 1.24 -10.27 -7.20
N PRO A 253 0.79 -9.88 -5.99
CA PRO A 253 0.10 -10.82 -5.10
C PRO A 253 -1.31 -11.21 -5.55
N VAL A 254 -1.94 -10.36 -6.38
CA VAL A 254 -3.32 -10.54 -6.83
C VAL A 254 -3.46 -10.64 -8.35
N CYS A 255 -2.34 -10.68 -9.09
CA CYS A 255 -2.31 -10.84 -10.55
C CYS A 255 -1.29 -11.92 -10.90
N ASP A 256 -1.75 -13.16 -11.00
CA ASP A 256 -0.88 -14.32 -11.19
C ASP A 256 0.00 -14.17 -12.44
N GLY A 257 1.28 -14.56 -12.31
CA GLY A 257 2.26 -14.51 -13.39
C GLY A 257 2.76 -13.10 -13.74
N ARG A 258 2.40 -12.07 -12.96
CA ARG A 258 2.94 -10.71 -13.15
C ARG A 258 4.02 -10.37 -12.16
N THR A 259 5.03 -9.65 -12.63
CA THR A 259 6.03 -8.99 -11.78
C THR A 259 5.76 -7.51 -11.75
N ARG A 260 5.73 -6.90 -10.57
CA ARG A 260 5.57 -5.45 -10.39
C ARG A 260 6.92 -4.80 -10.11
N LEU A 261 7.25 -3.77 -10.88
CA LEU A 261 8.24 -2.76 -10.56
C LEU A 261 7.55 -1.59 -9.90
N LEU A 262 7.92 -1.30 -8.65
CA LEU A 262 7.46 -0.13 -7.92
C LEU A 262 8.65 0.82 -7.77
N SER A 263 8.48 2.08 -8.16
CA SER A 263 9.53 3.08 -8.14
C SER A 263 9.02 4.40 -7.56
N VAL A 264 9.78 4.98 -6.66
CA VAL A 264 9.59 6.34 -6.15
C VAL A 264 10.72 7.20 -6.69
N LEU A 265 10.40 8.02 -7.67
CA LEU A 265 11.32 8.93 -8.34
C LEU A 265 11.44 10.23 -7.55
N THR A 266 12.66 10.74 -7.45
CA THR A 266 12.95 12.03 -6.78
C THR A 266 12.42 13.23 -7.55
N HIS A 267 12.26 13.08 -8.86
CA HIS A 267 11.77 14.08 -9.80
C HIS A 267 11.13 13.41 -11.01
N THR A 268 10.42 14.18 -11.82
CA THR A 268 9.89 13.73 -13.12
C THR A 268 11.03 13.17 -13.98
N PRO A 269 10.91 11.94 -14.51
CA PRO A 269 11.93 11.34 -15.35
C PRO A 269 12.06 12.12 -16.66
N ASN A 270 13.20 11.99 -17.35
CA ASN A 270 13.34 12.50 -18.71
C ASN A 270 12.95 11.41 -19.73
N LEU A 271 12.86 11.82 -21.01
CA LEU A 271 12.45 10.93 -22.11
C LEU A 271 13.36 9.71 -22.24
N ILE A 272 14.67 9.87 -22.09
CA ILE A 272 15.65 8.78 -22.22
C ILE A 272 15.43 7.72 -21.13
N ALA A 273 15.20 8.15 -19.89
CA ALA A 273 14.91 7.24 -18.78
C ALA A 273 13.61 6.46 -19.01
N LEU A 274 12.54 7.12 -19.47
CA LEU A 274 11.29 6.43 -19.80
C LEU A 274 11.44 5.47 -20.97
N GLN A 275 12.16 5.85 -22.03
CA GLN A 275 12.43 4.96 -23.17
C GLN A 275 13.19 3.71 -22.72
N SER A 276 14.17 3.83 -21.81
CA SER A 276 14.89 2.67 -21.28
C SER A 276 13.97 1.68 -20.54
N VAL A 277 12.90 2.17 -19.91
CA VAL A 277 11.90 1.31 -19.27
C VAL A 277 10.88 0.79 -20.28
N ALA A 278 10.55 1.56 -21.31
CA ALA A 278 9.68 1.11 -22.40
C ALA A 278 10.25 -0.13 -23.12
N GLU A 279 11.58 -0.21 -23.26
CA GLU A 279 12.27 -1.38 -23.82
C GLU A 279 12.03 -2.67 -23.04
N LEU A 280 11.66 -2.59 -21.75
CA LEU A 280 11.29 -3.75 -20.94
C LEU A 280 9.88 -4.29 -21.26
N ALA A 281 9.13 -3.61 -22.13
CA ALA A 281 7.78 -3.95 -22.54
C ALA A 281 6.82 -4.16 -21.35
N PRO A 282 6.57 -3.13 -20.52
CA PRO A 282 5.53 -3.21 -19.49
C PRO A 282 4.17 -3.50 -20.13
N VAL A 283 3.32 -4.26 -19.44
CA VAL A 283 1.99 -4.62 -19.95
C VAL A 283 0.88 -3.74 -19.42
N VAL A 284 1.10 -3.12 -18.26
CA VAL A 284 0.26 -2.07 -17.69
C VAL A 284 1.09 -1.26 -16.72
N GLY A 285 0.74 -0.01 -16.53
CA GLY A 285 1.34 0.81 -15.49
C GLY A 285 0.46 1.95 -15.01
N GLN A 286 0.86 2.51 -13.89
CA GLN A 286 0.32 3.76 -13.38
C GLN A 286 1.46 4.66 -12.94
N VAL A 287 1.30 5.96 -13.17
CA VAL A 287 2.15 6.99 -12.61
C VAL A 287 1.31 8.04 -11.89
N HIS A 288 1.82 8.45 -10.73
CA HIS A 288 1.33 9.57 -9.96
C HIS A 288 2.44 10.60 -9.86
N VAL A 289 2.13 11.87 -10.12
CA VAL A 289 3.09 12.96 -10.06
C VAL A 289 2.62 14.01 -9.07
N ASP A 290 3.56 14.58 -8.32
CA ASP A 290 3.31 15.80 -7.56
C ASP A 290 3.52 17.01 -8.49
N GLY A 291 2.47 17.38 -9.22
CA GLY A 291 2.50 18.45 -10.23
C GLY A 291 1.42 18.32 -11.31
N PRO A 292 1.44 19.18 -12.35
CA PRO A 292 0.49 19.11 -13.46
C PRO A 292 0.62 17.78 -14.22
N PRO A 293 -0.48 17.02 -14.41
CA PRO A 293 -0.42 15.72 -15.07
C PRO A 293 -0.05 15.82 -16.56
N ASP A 294 -0.36 16.93 -17.22
CA ASP A 294 -0.16 17.13 -18.66
C ASP A 294 1.29 16.96 -19.11
N ASP A 295 2.25 17.44 -18.30
CA ASP A 295 3.69 17.30 -18.57
C ASP A 295 4.08 15.81 -18.63
N MET A 296 3.55 15.00 -17.72
CA MET A 296 3.80 13.56 -17.68
C MET A 296 3.08 12.83 -18.82
N VAL A 297 1.85 13.22 -19.15
CA VAL A 297 1.09 12.62 -20.27
C VAL A 297 1.86 12.81 -21.58
N ALA A 298 2.27 14.04 -21.90
CA ALA A 298 3.03 14.33 -23.11
C ALA A 298 4.37 13.56 -23.17
N LEU A 299 5.01 13.38 -22.01
CA LEU A 299 6.25 12.64 -21.91
C LEU A 299 6.05 11.13 -22.13
N LEU A 300 4.97 10.55 -21.59
CA LEU A 300 4.58 9.16 -21.83
C LEU A 300 4.22 8.92 -23.30
N GLU A 301 3.52 9.86 -23.94
CA GLU A 301 3.23 9.80 -25.38
C GLU A 301 4.51 9.78 -26.21
N ALA A 302 5.46 10.68 -25.91
CA ALA A 302 6.75 10.72 -26.59
C ALA A 302 7.59 9.44 -26.38
N ALA A 303 7.41 8.76 -25.25
CA ALA A 303 8.04 7.48 -24.95
C ALA A 303 7.28 6.27 -25.53
N GLY A 304 6.09 6.46 -26.13
CA GLY A 304 5.24 5.38 -26.64
C GLY A 304 4.54 4.56 -25.55
N LEU A 305 4.37 5.12 -24.35
CA LEU A 305 3.86 4.44 -23.16
C LEU A 305 2.44 4.87 -22.75
N SER A 306 1.87 5.91 -23.37
CA SER A 306 0.57 6.49 -22.96
C SER A 306 -0.63 5.54 -23.11
N SER A 307 -0.52 4.48 -23.91
CA SER A 307 -1.55 3.44 -24.03
C SER A 307 -1.46 2.36 -22.96
N ILE A 308 -0.36 2.31 -22.21
CA ILE A 308 -0.04 1.26 -21.23
C ILE A 308 0.00 1.84 -19.81
N ILE A 309 0.50 3.06 -19.67
CA ILE A 309 0.70 3.74 -18.40
C ILE A 309 -0.35 4.85 -18.25
N GLU A 310 -1.19 4.71 -17.24
CA GLU A 310 -2.17 5.73 -16.87
C GLU A 310 -1.55 6.77 -15.92
N VAL A 311 -1.81 8.06 -16.18
CA VAL A 311 -1.54 9.12 -15.20
C VAL A 311 -2.76 9.25 -14.29
N ASN A 312 -2.64 8.75 -13.07
CA ASN A 312 -3.76 8.62 -12.15
C ASN A 312 -3.79 9.80 -11.14
N GLY A 313 -4.97 10.36 -10.92
CA GLY A 313 -5.18 11.51 -10.03
C GLY A 313 -5.92 11.20 -8.72
N GLU A 314 -6.47 10.01 -8.53
CA GLU A 314 -7.20 9.63 -7.30
C GLU A 314 -6.25 8.97 -6.29
N ALA A 315 -5.55 9.80 -5.52
CA ALA A 315 -4.59 9.39 -4.50
C ALA A 315 -4.62 10.29 -3.26
N VAL A 316 -4.11 9.78 -2.14
CA VAL A 316 -3.87 10.55 -0.91
C VAL A 316 -2.50 10.22 -0.32
N GLY A 317 -2.02 11.09 0.56
CA GLY A 317 -0.73 10.96 1.23
C GLY A 317 0.40 11.68 0.51
N HIS A 318 1.62 11.17 0.62
CA HIS A 318 2.81 11.76 0.05
C HIS A 318 3.68 10.72 -0.65
N ILE A 319 4.10 11.04 -1.87
CA ILE A 319 5.01 10.19 -2.66
C ILE A 319 6.40 10.19 -2.03
N LEU A 320 6.88 11.38 -1.64
CA LEU A 320 8.16 11.57 -0.98
C LEU A 320 8.03 12.72 0.02
N HIS A 321 8.37 12.48 1.28
CA HIS A 321 8.32 13.47 2.34
C HIS A 321 9.29 14.62 2.05
N GLU A 322 8.90 15.88 2.28
CA GLU A 322 9.73 17.07 2.05
C GLU A 322 11.04 17.08 2.85
N ARG A 323 11.09 16.35 3.98
CA ARG A 323 12.28 16.21 4.81
C ARG A 323 13.16 15.02 4.41
N ALA A 324 12.81 14.29 3.36
CA ALA A 324 13.58 13.17 2.83
C ALA A 324 15.09 13.47 2.61
N PRO A 325 15.50 14.67 2.12
CA PRO A 325 16.92 15.02 1.98
C PRO A 325 17.65 15.24 3.32
N GLU A 326 16.92 15.44 4.41
CA GLU A 326 17.47 15.61 5.76
C GLU A 326 17.75 14.26 6.45
N LEU A 327 17.20 13.16 5.92
CA LEU A 327 17.27 11.84 6.54
C LEU A 327 18.69 11.29 6.55
N ARG A 328 19.14 10.79 7.70
CA ARG A 328 20.51 10.32 7.93
C ARG A 328 20.53 8.95 8.59
N ALA A 329 21.29 8.04 8.01
CA ALA A 329 21.60 6.77 8.64
C ALA A 329 22.53 6.99 9.85
N VAL A 330 22.25 6.33 10.96
CA VAL A 330 23.05 6.37 12.18
C VAL A 330 23.32 4.96 12.72
N ALA A 331 24.43 4.81 13.44
CA ALA A 331 24.76 3.56 14.14
C ALA A 331 24.05 3.44 15.52
N SER A 332 23.51 4.56 16.02
CA SER A 332 22.72 4.67 17.25
C SER A 332 21.94 5.98 17.22
N TYR A 333 20.72 6.01 17.77
CA TYR A 333 20.01 7.28 17.97
C TYR A 333 20.72 8.19 18.96
N THR A 334 20.65 9.48 18.67
CA THR A 334 21.01 10.52 19.63
C THR A 334 19.81 10.74 20.56
N GLU A 335 20.01 10.57 21.88
CA GLU A 335 19.00 10.90 22.91
C GLU A 335 18.77 12.41 23.02
#